data_AF-A0A0K2Y808-F1
#
_entry.id   AF-A0A0K2Y808-F1
#
_cell.length_a   1.000
_cell.length_b   1.000
_cell.length_c   1.000
_cell.angle_alpha   90.00
_cell.angle_beta   90.00
_cell.angle_gamma   90.00
#
_symmetry.space_group_name_H-M   'P 1'
#
loop_
_entity.id
_entity.type
_entity.pdbx_description
1 polymer ?
#
loop_
_entity_poly.entity_id
_entity_poly.type
_entity_poly.pdbx_seq_one_letter_code
_entity_poly.pdbx_strand_id
1 'polypeptide(L)'
;MKNAKLLLVFKHPSAYHYFNGQKRTLVPTLLNATQKLDIPTKPTEVQGFLPRRIRQSFTQKRAKLHYHERAWGNFENPFKDPKLRDILENIRACIKKHHASTESK
;
A
#
# COMPACT_ATOMS: atom_id res chain seq x y z
N MET A 1 -14.64 -0.80 -37.44
CA MET A 1 -14.90 0.32 -36.49
C MET A 1 -13.56 0.80 -35.94
N LYS A 2 -13.27 2.11 -35.91
CA LYS A 2 -12.05 2.61 -35.26
C LYS A 2 -12.22 2.44 -33.74
N ASN A 3 -11.33 1.68 -33.10
CA ASN A 3 -11.34 1.50 -31.65
C ASN A 3 -11.08 2.85 -30.97
N ALA A 4 -12.11 3.41 -30.35
CA ALA A 4 -12.02 4.67 -29.62
C ALA A 4 -11.66 4.37 -28.16
N LYS A 5 -10.52 4.88 -27.70
CA LYS A 5 -10.02 4.64 -26.34
C LYS A 5 -10.11 5.91 -25.51
N LEU A 6 -10.69 5.79 -24.32
CA LEU A 6 -10.59 6.82 -23.29
C LEU A 6 -9.22 6.69 -22.63
N LEU A 7 -8.35 7.68 -22.86
CA LEU A 7 -7.03 7.72 -22.26
C LEU A 7 -7.06 8.54 -20.96
N LEU A 8 -6.76 7.89 -19.83
CA LEU A 8 -6.61 8.55 -18.54
C LEU A 8 -5.15 8.81 -18.25
N VAL A 9 -4.75 10.08 -18.22
CA VAL A 9 -3.35 10.48 -18.00
C VAL A 9 -3.12 10.77 -16.52
N PHE A 10 -2.22 10.01 -15.89
CA PHE A 10 -1.92 10.11 -14.47
C PHE A 10 -0.68 10.98 -14.22
N LYS A 11 -0.77 11.87 -13.23
CA LYS A 11 0.34 12.71 -12.77
C LYS A 11 1.21 12.05 -11.69
N HIS A 12 0.78 10.92 -11.12
CA HIS A 12 1.50 10.24 -10.05
C HIS A 12 1.43 8.71 -10.21
N PRO A 13 2.53 7.95 -9.99
CA PRO A 13 2.52 6.50 -10.14
C PRO A 13 1.55 5.78 -9.21
N SER A 14 1.39 6.24 -7.96
CA SER A 14 0.45 5.58 -7.02
C SER A 14 -1.00 5.60 -7.53
N ALA A 15 -1.45 6.71 -8.12
CA ALA A 15 -2.79 6.81 -8.70
C ALA A 15 -2.94 5.90 -9.92
N TYR A 16 -1.91 5.81 -10.77
CA TYR A 16 -1.88 4.87 -11.89
C TYR A 16 -1.93 3.41 -11.43
N HIS A 17 -1.18 3.05 -10.39
CA HIS A 17 -1.20 1.71 -9.81
C HIS A 17 -2.54 1.37 -9.14
N TYR A 18 -3.13 2.31 -8.40
CA TYR A 18 -4.46 2.17 -7.83
C TYR A 18 -5.50 1.92 -8.92
N PHE A 19 -5.51 2.74 -9.98
CA PHE A 19 -6.39 2.54 -11.13
C PHE A 19 -6.20 1.16 -11.77
N ASN A 20 -4.96 0.73 -11.97
CA ASN A 20 -4.67 -0.59 -12.53
C ASN A 20 -5.17 -1.74 -11.64
N GLY A 21 -5.05 -1.61 -10.31
CA GLY A 21 -5.56 -2.59 -9.35
C GLY A 21 -7.09 -2.65 -9.30
N GLN A 22 -7.77 -1.54 -9.62
CA GLN A 22 -9.23 -1.41 -9.55
C GLN A 22 -9.90 -1.44 -10.93
N LYS A 23 -9.19 -1.84 -12.00
CA LYS A 23 -9.72 -1.80 -13.38
C LYS A 23 -11.07 -2.47 -13.54
N ARG A 24 -11.27 -3.65 -12.93
CA ARG A 24 -12.51 -4.42 -13.05
C ARG A 24 -13.74 -3.64 -12.58
N THR A 25 -13.57 -2.77 -11.57
CA THR A 25 -14.64 -1.96 -11.00
C THR A 25 -14.78 -0.62 -11.70
N LEU A 26 -13.66 0.05 -11.96
CA LEU A 26 -13.65 1.42 -12.48
C LEU A 26 -13.96 1.50 -13.98
N VAL A 27 -13.46 0.55 -14.79
CA VAL A 27 -13.60 0.60 -16.25
C VAL A 27 -15.07 0.55 -16.70
N PRO A 28 -15.92 -0.38 -16.22
CA PRO A 28 -17.34 -0.41 -16.62
C PRO A 28 -18.08 0.88 -16.22
N THR A 29 -17.78 1.41 -15.04
CA THR A 29 -18.37 2.66 -14.54
C THR A 29 -18.02 3.84 -15.45
N LEU A 30 -16.75 3.96 -15.84
CA LEU A 30 -16.28 5.01 -16.74
C LEU A 30 -16.90 4.88 -18.13
N LEU A 31 -16.93 3.67 -18.70
CA LEU A 31 -17.56 3.45 -20.00
C LEU A 31 -19.04 3.82 -19.96
N ASN A 32 -19.79 3.36 -18.95
CA ASN A 32 -21.19 3.71 -18.79
C ASN A 32 -21.40 5.23 -18.65
N ALA A 33 -20.58 5.90 -17.85
CA ALA A 33 -20.63 7.36 -17.73
C ALA A 33 -20.39 8.06 -19.08
N THR A 34 -19.41 7.60 -19.87
CA THR A 34 -19.14 8.18 -21.20
C THR A 34 -20.26 7.94 -22.21
N GLN A 35 -21.06 6.88 -22.06
CA GLN A 35 -22.25 6.70 -22.89
C GLN A 35 -23.30 7.79 -22.65
N LYS A 36 -23.33 8.39 -21.46
CA LYS A 36 -24.26 9.46 -21.10
C LYS A 36 -23.79 10.87 -21.48
N LEU A 37 -22.51 11.04 -21.79
CA LEU A 37 -21.94 12.34 -22.17
C LEU A 37 -22.18 12.64 -23.65
N ASP A 38 -22.49 13.88 -24.02
CA ASP A 38 -22.61 14.27 -25.42
C ASP A 38 -21.21 14.45 -26.07
N ILE A 39 -20.56 13.31 -26.36
CA ILE A 39 -19.25 13.27 -27.02
C ILE A 39 -19.37 12.58 -28.39
N PRO A 40 -18.71 13.11 -29.44
CA PRO A 40 -18.86 12.62 -30.81
C PRO A 40 -18.42 11.17 -31.01
N THR A 41 -17.52 10.67 -30.17
CA THR A 41 -16.99 9.32 -30.28
C THR A 41 -17.01 8.66 -28.91
N LYS A 42 -17.90 7.68 -28.77
CA LYS A 42 -18.03 6.90 -27.54
C LYS A 42 -16.83 5.96 -27.41
N PRO A 43 -16.07 6.03 -26.31
CA PRO A 43 -14.97 5.12 -26.10
C PRO A 43 -15.50 3.70 -25.86
N THR A 44 -14.83 2.72 -26.43
CA THR A 44 -15.10 1.29 -26.23
C THR A 44 -14.13 0.66 -25.23
N GLU A 45 -13.01 1.33 -24.97
CA GLU A 45 -11.98 0.89 -24.03
C GLU A 45 -11.50 2.05 -23.16
N VAL A 46 -11.02 1.74 -21.96
CA VAL A 46 -10.35 2.70 -21.07
C VAL A 46 -8.91 2.26 -20.87
N GLN A 47 -7.96 3.16 -21.10
CA GLN A 47 -6.55 2.91 -20.91
C GLN A 47 -5.95 3.95 -19.97
N GLY A 48 -5.26 3.48 -18.93
CA GLY A 48 -4.43 4.34 -18.11
C GLY A 48 -3.09 4.60 -18.79
N PHE A 49 -2.60 5.83 -18.72
CA PHE A 49 -1.30 6.25 -19.22
C PHE A 49 -0.54 7.01 -18.15
N LEU A 50 0.71 6.60 -17.92
CA LEU A 50 1.65 7.29 -17.05
C LEU A 50 2.80 7.82 -17.92
N PRO A 51 2.93 9.15 -18.09
CA PRO A 51 4.00 9.71 -18.89
C PRO A 51 5.38 9.27 -18.38
N ARG A 52 6.30 8.97 -19.32
CA ARG A 52 7.65 8.47 -18.99
C ARG A 52 8.40 9.41 -18.04
N ARG A 53 8.27 10.72 -18.23
CA ARG A 53 8.90 11.75 -17.37
C ARG A 53 8.46 11.61 -15.91
N ILE A 54 7.17 11.38 -15.66
CA ILE A 54 6.61 11.18 -14.30
C ILE A 54 7.10 9.86 -13.70
N ARG A 55 7.18 8.81 -14.52
CA ARG A 55 7.68 7.51 -14.07
C ARG A 55 9.15 7.58 -13.66
N GLN A 56 9.96 8.37 -14.38
CA GLN A 56 11.39 8.54 -14.12
C GLN A 56 11.68 9.48 -12.94
N SER A 57 10.84 10.49 -12.72
CA SER A 57 11.01 11.44 -11.60
C SER A 57 10.55 10.88 -10.25
N PHE A 58 9.85 9.73 -10.24
CA PHE A 58 9.36 9.15 -9.00
C PHE A 58 10.44 8.33 -8.31
N THR A 59 10.95 8.86 -7.20
CA THR A 59 11.78 8.11 -6.26
C THR A 59 10.88 7.51 -5.18
N GLN A 60 10.78 6.18 -5.14
CA GLN A 60 10.05 5.50 -4.07
C GLN A 60 10.80 5.74 -2.75
N LYS A 61 10.25 6.60 -1.89
CA LYS A 61 10.74 6.73 -0.53
C LYS A 61 10.36 5.47 0.23
N ARG A 62 11.36 4.70 0.67
CA ARG A 62 11.12 3.59 1.59
C ARG A 62 10.50 4.18 2.86
N ALA A 63 9.26 3.80 3.15
CA ALA A 63 8.64 4.20 4.40
C ALA A 63 9.52 3.67 5.55
N LYS A 64 9.93 4.56 6.44
CA LYS A 64 10.50 4.13 7.72
C LYS A 64 9.34 3.51 8.50
N LEU A 65 9.39 2.19 8.68
CA LEU A 65 8.46 1.52 9.57
C LEU A 65 8.87 1.90 10.99
N HIS A 66 8.01 2.68 11.65
CA HIS A 66 8.16 2.99 13.06
C HIS A 66 7.35 1.97 13.84
N TYR A 67 8.04 1.06 14.53
CA TYR A 67 7.42 0.19 15.51
C TYR A 67 7.52 0.89 16.87
N HIS A 68 6.38 1.16 17.48
CA HIS A 68 6.32 1.57 18.87
C HIS A 68 5.89 0.37 19.68
N GLU A 69 6.84 -0.27 20.36
CA GLU A 69 6.54 -1.33 21.32
C GLU A 69 5.63 -0.76 22.41
N ARG A 70 4.49 -1.41 22.64
CA ARG A 70 3.49 -0.99 23.65
C ARG A 70 3.50 -1.89 24.87
N ALA A 71 4.01 -3.11 24.75
CA ALA A 71 4.18 -4.01 25.87
C ALA A 71 5.40 -3.57 26.69
N TRP A 72 5.30 -3.61 28.02
CA TRP A 72 6.43 -3.34 28.93
C TRP A 72 7.28 -4.57 29.23
N GLY A 73 6.89 -5.74 28.70
CA GLY A 73 7.53 -7.01 29.02
C GLY A 73 7.16 -7.54 30.41
N ASN A 74 6.10 -7.04 31.02
CA ASN A 74 5.57 -7.51 32.30
C ASN A 74 4.45 -8.51 32.01
N PHE A 75 4.81 -9.76 31.74
CA PHE A 75 3.88 -10.86 31.53
C PHE A 75 4.44 -12.13 32.19
N GLU A 76 3.58 -13.03 32.64
CA GLU A 76 3.99 -14.33 33.19
C GLU A 76 4.36 -15.32 32.08
N ASN A 77 5.25 -16.28 32.38
CA ASN A 77 5.62 -17.36 31.46
C ASN A 77 5.07 -18.68 32.00
N PRO A 78 3.89 -19.14 31.53
CA PRO A 78 3.23 -20.33 32.06
C PRO A 78 3.80 -21.64 31.50
N PHE A 79 4.71 -21.58 30.51
CA PHE A 79 5.21 -22.77 29.85
C PHE A 79 6.19 -23.54 30.73
N LYS A 80 5.93 -24.85 30.86
CA LYS A 80 6.81 -25.84 31.49
C LYS A 80 7.81 -26.44 30.50
N ASP A 81 7.48 -26.42 29.20
CA ASP A 81 8.41 -26.82 28.15
C ASP A 81 9.60 -25.86 28.10
N PRO A 82 10.86 -26.33 28.22
CA PRO A 82 12.03 -25.47 28.27
C PRO A 82 12.22 -24.61 27.02
N LYS A 83 11.97 -25.17 25.83
CA LYS A 83 12.19 -24.45 24.57
C LYS A 83 11.20 -23.31 24.42
N LEU A 84 9.93 -23.55 24.72
CA LEU A 84 8.89 -22.52 24.69
C LEU A 84 9.12 -21.46 25.77
N ARG A 85 9.57 -21.88 26.95
CA ARG A 85 9.92 -20.98 28.03
C ARG A 85 11.02 -20.01 27.60
N ASP A 86 12.11 -20.52 27.03
CA ASP A 86 13.24 -19.70 26.55
C ASP A 86 12.83 -18.71 25.47
N ILE A 87 11.96 -19.11 24.53
CA ILE A 87 11.43 -18.21 23.50
C ILE A 87 10.69 -17.02 24.15
N LEU A 88 9.83 -17.28 25.13
CA LEU A 88 9.08 -16.22 25.81
C LEU A 88 9.99 -15.30 26.62
N GLU A 89 11.02 -15.84 27.28
CA GLU A 89 12.01 -15.05 28.01
C GLU A 89 12.83 -14.16 27.08
N ASN A 90 13.20 -14.66 25.91
CA ASN A 90 13.90 -13.87 24.89
C ASN A 90 13.04 -12.72 24.37
N ILE A 91 11.75 -12.96 24.12
CA ILE A 91 10.80 -11.91 23.75
C ILE A 91 10.70 -10.87 24.87
N ARG A 92 10.59 -11.29 26.13
CA ARG A 92 10.56 -10.41 27.30
C ARG A 92 11.80 -9.52 27.37
N ALA A 93 12.98 -10.12 27.22
CA ALA A 93 14.26 -9.41 27.28
C ALA A 93 14.37 -8.37 26.17
N CYS A 94 13.96 -8.71 24.94
CA CYS A 94 13.93 -7.78 23.81
C CYS A 94 13.03 -6.57 24.08
N ILE A 95 11.82 -6.80 24.61
CA ILE A 95 10.86 -5.73 24.94
C ILE A 95 11.42 -4.81 26.02
N LYS A 96 11.96 -5.36 27.11
CA LYS A 96 12.55 -4.57 28.21
C LYS A 96 13.74 -3.74 27.74
N LYS A 97 14.62 -4.31 26.90
CA LYS A 97 15.75 -3.60 26.30
C LYS A 97 15.30 -2.42 25.44
N HIS A 98 14.22 -2.59 24.67
CA HIS A 98 13.66 -1.51 23.87
C HIS A 98 13.24 -0.34 24.77
N HIS A 99 12.48 -0.58 25.83
CA HIS A 99 12.07 0.48 26.77
C HIS A 99 13.24 1.18 27.46
N ALA A 100 14.21 0.44 28.00
CA ALA A 100 15.40 1.02 28.62
C ALA A 100 16.18 1.96 27.68
N SER A 101 16.24 1.63 26.38
CA SER A 101 16.89 2.47 25.37
C SER A 101 16.11 3.73 25.00
N THR A 102 14.81 3.78 25.32
CA THR A 102 13.92 4.91 25.01
C THR A 102 13.87 5.91 26.17
N GLU A 103 14.03 5.45 27.41
CA GLU A 103 14.07 6.29 28.63
C GLU A 103 15.42 7.00 28.84
N SER A 104 16.47 6.54 28.17
CA SER A 104 17.82 7.12 28.26
C SER A 104 18.09 8.25 27.24
N LYS A 105 17.05 8.80 26.60
CA LYS A 105 17.12 9.90 25.63
C LYS A 105 16.23 11.05 26.05
#